data_AF-A0A418PNX7-F1
#
_entry.id   AF-A0A418PNX7-F1
#
_cell.length_a   1.000
_cell.length_b   1.000
_cell.length_c   1.000
_cell.angle_alpha   90.00
_cell.angle_beta   90.00
_cell.angle_gamma   90.00
#
_symmetry.space_group_name_H-M   'P 1'
#
loop_
_entity.id
_entity.type
_entity.pdbx_description
1 polymer ?
#
loop_
_entity_poly.entity_id
_entity_poly.type
_entity_poly.pdbx_seq_one_letter_code
_entity_poly.pdbx_strand_id
1 'polypeptide(L)'
;MNILDSSLWTEVALVSILFLLGNIYLGHFEEKTPKWRKVLKYVLTLVLVCGLSLIFSRTVALIFLASTLIPVFYIHLIWLPSKGINGLTGEPREKYYELRGWKKDDSSKKDKLL
;
A
#
# COMPACT_ATOMS: atom_id res chain seq x y z
N MET A 1 28.37 7.36 20.14
CA MET A 1 27.06 7.13 19.49
C MET A 1 26.03 7.11 20.61
N ASN A 2 25.29 8.21 20.80
CA ASN A 2 24.40 8.36 21.94
C ASN A 2 23.14 7.50 21.75
N ILE A 3 22.97 6.53 22.65
CA ILE A 3 21.85 5.56 22.68
C ILE A 3 20.56 6.22 23.24
N LEU A 4 20.61 7.51 23.60
CA LEU A 4 19.61 8.19 24.44
C LEU A 4 18.63 9.12 23.69
N ASP A 5 18.75 9.29 22.37
CA ASP A 5 17.73 9.96 21.52
C ASP A 5 16.84 8.94 20.78
N SER A 6 16.64 7.75 21.36
CA SER A 6 16.07 6.54 20.73
C SER A 6 14.53 6.50 20.77
N SER A 7 13.90 7.62 20.44
CA SER A 7 12.46 7.73 20.33
C SER A 7 11.97 7.03 19.04
N LEU A 8 11.20 5.94 19.17
CA LEU A 8 10.55 5.23 18.04
C LEU A 8 9.47 6.06 17.33
N TRP A 9 9.18 7.26 17.84
CA TRP A 9 8.17 8.14 17.27
C TRP A 9 8.48 8.51 15.81
N THR A 10 9.75 8.59 15.41
CA THR A 10 10.11 8.86 14.01
C THR A 10 9.67 7.73 13.09
N GLU A 11 9.95 6.48 13.45
CA GLU A 11 9.55 5.29 12.70
C GLU A 11 8.02 5.19 12.62
N VAL A 12 7.35 5.39 13.75
CA VAL A 12 5.88 5.37 13.83
C VAL A 12 5.27 6.45 12.93
N ALA A 13 5.79 7.68 12.99
CA ALA A 13 5.30 8.79 12.18
C ALA A 13 5.51 8.54 10.68
N LEU A 14 6.70 8.09 10.28
CA LEU A 14 7.01 7.82 8.86
C LEU A 14 6.17 6.69 8.30
N VAL A 15 6.03 5.57 9.01
CA VAL A 15 5.15 4.47 8.58
C VAL A 15 3.69 4.97 8.48
N SER A 16 3.22 5.73 9.46
CA SER A 16 1.84 6.23 9.49
C SER A 16 1.55 7.21 8.34
N ILE A 17 2.46 8.13 8.04
CA ILE A 17 2.34 9.07 6.90
C ILE A 17 2.34 8.28 5.58
N LEU A 18 3.23 7.30 5.40
CA LEU A 18 3.25 6.50 4.18
C LEU A 18 1.95 5.72 3.98
N PHE A 19 1.40 5.08 5.01
CA PHE A 19 0.12 4.38 4.92
C PHE A 19 -1.06 5.33 4.74
N LEU A 20 -1.02 6.52 5.35
CA LEU A 20 -2.03 7.55 5.13
C LEU A 20 -2.05 7.99 3.65
N LEU A 21 -0.89 8.35 3.10
CA LEU A 21 -0.77 8.76 1.71
C LEU A 21 -1.16 7.60 0.76
N GLY A 22 -0.70 6.39 1.04
CA GLY A 22 -1.08 5.20 0.28
C GLY A 22 -2.60 4.96 0.29
N ASN A 23 -3.26 5.14 1.43
CA ASN A 23 -4.71 5.01 1.51
C ASN A 23 -5.46 6.12 0.76
N ILE A 24 -4.96 7.37 0.80
CA ILE A 24 -5.58 8.50 0.09
C ILE A 24 -5.45 8.32 -1.43
N TYR A 25 -4.24 8.06 -1.92
CA TYR A 25 -3.97 8.01 -3.35
C TYR A 25 -4.30 6.65 -3.99
N LEU A 26 -4.09 5.55 -3.26
CA LEU A 26 -4.15 4.20 -3.81
C LEU A 26 -5.23 3.33 -3.12
N GLY A 27 -6.05 3.90 -2.22
CA GLY A 27 -7.04 3.13 -1.46
C GLY A 27 -8.10 2.44 -2.33
N HIS A 28 -8.42 3.03 -3.49
CA HIS A 28 -9.38 2.48 -4.45
C HIS A 28 -8.90 1.14 -5.07
N PHE A 29 -7.58 0.94 -5.20
CA PHE A 29 -7.00 -0.34 -5.63
C PHE A 29 -7.23 -1.46 -4.60
N GLU A 30 -7.66 -1.15 -3.38
CA GLU A 30 -7.99 -2.14 -2.36
C GLU A 30 -9.45 -2.11 -1.93
N GLU A 31 -10.36 -1.56 -2.73
CA GLU A 31 -11.78 -1.39 -2.40
C GLU A 31 -12.44 -2.68 -1.88
N LYS A 32 -12.28 -3.81 -2.59
CA LYS A 32 -12.85 -5.10 -2.20
C LYS A 32 -11.92 -5.96 -1.35
N THR A 33 -10.78 -5.44 -0.91
CA THR A 33 -9.89 -6.14 0.04
C THR A 33 -10.47 -6.08 1.46
N PRO A 34 -10.54 -7.20 2.21
CA PRO A 34 -11.00 -7.18 3.61
C PRO A 34 -10.23 -6.17 4.47
N LYS A 35 -10.95 -5.35 5.25
CA LYS A 35 -10.37 -4.28 6.08
C LYS A 35 -9.26 -4.79 7.02
N TRP A 36 -9.43 -6.00 7.57
CA TRP A 36 -8.43 -6.60 8.48
C TRP A 36 -7.08 -6.83 7.79
N ARG A 37 -7.04 -7.14 6.49
CA ARG A 37 -5.77 -7.30 5.75
C ARG A 37 -5.04 -5.96 5.61
N LYS A 38 -5.78 -4.86 5.48
CA LYS A 38 -5.21 -3.50 5.42
C LYS A 38 -4.59 -3.11 6.76
N VAL A 39 -5.33 -3.35 7.85
CA VAL A 39 -4.84 -3.13 9.23
C VAL A 39 -3.62 -4.00 9.51
N LEU A 40 -3.67 -5.29 9.15
CA LEU A 40 -2.55 -6.21 9.34
C LEU A 40 -1.30 -5.73 8.59
N LYS A 41 -1.44 -5.27 7.34
CA LYS A 41 -0.31 -4.71 6.56
C LYS A 41 0.34 -3.54 7.31
N TYR A 42 -0.46 -2.62 7.84
CA TYR A 42 0.04 -1.48 8.62
C TYR A 42 0.76 -1.92 9.89
N VAL A 43 0.11 -2.74 10.73
CA VAL A 43 0.68 -3.21 12.00
C VAL A 43 1.96 -4.01 11.77
N LEU A 44 1.97 -4.88 10.75
CA LEU A 44 3.16 -5.66 10.41
C LEU A 44 4.31 -4.78 9.97
N THR A 45 4.09 -3.81 9.07
CA THR A 45 5.15 -2.88 8.67
C THR A 45 5.65 -2.06 9.85
N LEU A 46 4.75 -1.59 10.73
CA LEU A 46 5.10 -0.83 11.92
C LEU A 46 6.01 -1.64 12.87
N VAL A 47 5.62 -2.87 13.18
CA VAL A 47 6.39 -3.78 14.04
C VAL A 47 7.75 -4.10 13.41
N LEU A 48 7.80 -4.38 12.10
CA LEU A 48 9.06 -4.67 11.41
C LEU A 48 10.00 -3.47 11.42
N VAL A 49 9.53 -2.27 11.10
CA VAL A 49 10.39 -1.07 11.06
C VAL A 49 10.86 -0.70 12.47
N CYS A 50 9.98 -0.72 13.47
CA CYS A 50 10.38 -0.47 14.85
C CYS A 50 11.37 -1.53 15.36
N GLY A 51 11.09 -2.82 15.09
CA GLY A 51 11.98 -3.92 15.45
C GLY A 51 13.36 -3.81 14.81
N LEU A 52 13.43 -3.49 13.51
CA LEU A 52 14.70 -3.26 12.82
C LEU A 52 15.47 -2.07 13.40
N SER A 53 14.77 -1.00 13.81
CA SER A 53 15.39 0.17 14.42
C SER A 53 16.02 -0.16 15.77
N LEU A 54 15.36 -1.01 16.57
CA LEU A 54 15.84 -1.48 17.87
C LEU A 54 16.99 -2.50 17.77
N ILE A 55 16.90 -3.45 16.83
CA ILE A 55 17.85 -4.57 16.73
C ILE A 55 19.11 -4.19 15.95
N PHE A 56 18.97 -3.37 14.92
CA PHE A 56 20.08 -3.00 14.03
C PHE A 56 20.41 -1.51 14.18
N SER A 57 19.67 -0.67 13.45
CA SER A 57 19.80 0.78 13.49
C SER A 57 18.62 1.41 12.77
N ARG A 58 18.34 2.68 13.11
CA ARG A 58 17.38 3.51 12.37
C ARG A 58 17.66 3.54 10.87
N THR A 59 18.92 3.68 10.46
CA THR A 59 19.30 3.72 9.04
C THR A 59 18.85 2.45 8.31
N VAL A 60 19.11 1.28 8.88
CA VAL A 60 18.66 -0.01 8.31
C VAL A 60 17.14 -0.09 8.24
N ALA A 61 16.43 0.34 9.29
CA ALA A 61 14.97 0.37 9.31
C ALA A 61 14.36 1.29 8.23
N LEU A 62 14.96 2.46 7.99
CA LEU A 62 14.50 3.41 6.98
C LEU A 62 14.82 2.95 5.56
N ILE A 63 15.98 2.32 5.33
CA ILE A 63 16.30 1.69 4.05
C ILE A 63 15.28 0.58 3.75
N PHE A 64 14.97 -0.26 4.75
CA PHE A 64 13.94 -1.28 4.62
C PHE A 64 12.58 -0.65 4.27
N LEU A 65 12.13 0.36 5.02
CA LEU A 65 10.88 1.07 4.75
C LEU A 65 10.85 1.66 3.33
N ALA A 66 11.91 2.34 2.91
CA ALA A 66 12.02 2.89 1.56
C ALA A 66 11.94 1.81 0.47
N SER A 67 12.57 0.65 0.69
CA SER A 67 12.53 -0.47 -0.25
C SER A 67 11.11 -1.03 -0.48
N THR A 68 10.21 -0.88 0.49
CA THR A 68 8.79 -1.28 0.32
C THR A 68 8.05 -0.46 -0.73
N LEU A 69 8.57 0.71 -1.12
CA LEU A 69 8.00 1.55 -2.16
C LEU A 69 8.36 1.07 -3.57
N ILE A 70 9.44 0.30 -3.73
CA ILE A 70 9.85 -0.26 -5.03
C ILE A 70 8.72 -1.05 -5.70
N PRO A 71 8.07 -2.04 -5.04
CA PRO A 71 6.95 -2.76 -5.64
C PRO A 71 5.75 -1.84 -5.93
N VAL A 72 5.51 -0.81 -5.11
CA VAL A 72 4.44 0.18 -5.39
C VAL A 72 4.73 0.89 -6.71
N PHE A 73 5.90 1.50 -6.86
CA PHE A 73 6.24 2.21 -8.10
C PHE A 73 6.26 1.26 -9.30
N TYR A 74 6.81 0.06 -9.15
CA TYR A 74 6.81 -0.92 -10.24
C TYR A 74 5.39 -1.29 -10.68
N ILE A 75 4.50 -1.59 -9.73
CA ILE A 75 3.12 -1.98 -10.02
C ILE A 75 2.37 -0.84 -10.70
N HIS A 76 2.46 0.36 -10.15
CA HIS A 76 1.67 1.51 -10.62
C HIS A 76 2.26 2.15 -11.89
N LEU A 77 3.57 2.23 -12.04
CA LEU A 77 4.18 2.92 -13.19
C LEU A 77 4.44 2.01 -14.39
N ILE A 78 4.60 0.70 -14.17
CA ILE A 78 5.06 -0.23 -15.22
C ILE A 78 4.05 -1.36 -15.42
N TRP A 79 3.78 -2.14 -14.38
CA TRP A 79 3.02 -3.39 -14.54
C TRP A 79 1.54 -3.16 -14.89
N LEU A 80 0.83 -2.27 -14.18
CA LEU A 80 -0.56 -1.96 -14.50
C LEU A 80 -0.72 -1.32 -15.89
N PRO A 81 0.08 -0.29 -16.26
CA PRO A 81 0.05 0.26 -17.61
C PRO A 81 0.33 -0.79 -18.70
N SER A 82 1.26 -1.72 -18.46
CA SER A 82 1.54 -2.82 -19.41
C SER A 82 0.34 -3.75 -19.66
N LYS A 83 -0.66 -3.75 -18.75
CA LYS A 83 -1.92 -4.49 -18.88
C LYS A 83 -3.07 -3.64 -19.43
N GLY A 84 -2.79 -2.39 -19.83
CA GLY A 84 -3.79 -1.43 -20.28
C GLY A 84 -4.71 -0.95 -19.15
N ILE A 85 -4.20 -0.93 -17.92
CA ILE A 85 -4.86 -0.38 -16.73
C ILE A 85 -4.08 0.87 -16.31
N ASN A 86 -4.76 1.99 -16.09
CA ASN A 86 -4.16 3.20 -15.61
C ASN A 86 -3.58 2.98 -14.20
N GLY A 87 -2.29 3.20 -14.08
CA GLY A 87 -1.53 3.01 -12.84
C GLY A 87 -1.97 3.87 -11.66
N LEU A 88 -2.63 5.00 -11.90
CA LEU A 88 -3.07 5.92 -10.86
C LEU A 88 -4.56 5.75 -10.53
N THR A 89 -5.40 5.60 -11.56
CA THR A 89 -6.87 5.55 -11.41
C THR A 89 -7.44 4.14 -11.38
N GLY A 90 -6.69 3.13 -11.83
CA GLY A 90 -7.17 1.75 -11.93
C GLY A 90 -8.16 1.50 -13.07
N GLU A 91 -8.31 2.45 -14.01
CA GLU A 91 -9.24 2.33 -15.13
C GLU A 91 -8.61 1.66 -16.37
N PRO A 92 -9.35 0.85 -17.14
CA PRO A 92 -10.76 0.46 -16.93
C PRO A 92 -10.94 -0.49 -15.73
N ARG A 93 -11.95 -0.23 -14.90
CA ARG A 93 -12.16 -0.95 -13.62
C ARG A 93 -12.42 -2.44 -13.81
N GLU A 94 -13.04 -2.81 -14.93
CA GLU A 94 -13.38 -4.18 -15.25
C GLU A 94 -12.13 -5.04 -15.40
N LYS A 95 -11.12 -4.52 -16.13
CA LYS A 95 -9.83 -5.19 -16.29
C LYS A 95 -9.09 -5.31 -14.97
N TYR A 96 -9.15 -4.26 -14.14
CA TYR A 96 -8.53 -4.30 -12.83
C TYR A 96 -9.16 -5.33 -11.90
N TYR A 97 -10.50 -5.38 -11.86
CA TYR A 97 -11.22 -6.36 -11.04
C TYR A 97 -10.98 -7.80 -11.52
N GLU A 98 -10.93 -8.02 -12.83
CA GLU A 98 -10.55 -9.30 -13.43
C GLU A 98 -9.13 -9.71 -13.02
N LEU A 99 -8.15 -8.80 -13.12
CA LEU A 99 -6.77 -9.03 -12.68
C LEU A 99 -6.68 -9.39 -11.19
N ARG A 100 -7.58 -8.83 -10.36
CA ARG A 100 -7.66 -9.11 -8.92
C ARG A 100 -8.47 -10.35 -8.56
N GLY A 101 -9.09 -11.02 -9.53
CA GLY A 101 -10.01 -12.13 -9.29
C GLY A 101 -11.25 -11.70 -8.49
N TRP A 102 -11.61 -10.42 -8.52
CA TRP A 102 -12.81 -9.91 -7.88
C TRP A 102 -14.01 -10.17 -8.78
N LYS A 103 -15.09 -10.69 -8.21
CA LYS A 103 -16.34 -10.90 -8.96
C LYS A 103 -16.83 -9.57 -9.53
N LYS A 104 -17.28 -9.61 -10.80
CA LYS A 104 -18.05 -8.53 -11.40
C LYS A 104 -19.27 -8.32 -10.49
N ASP A 105 -19.44 -7.09 -10.02
CA ASP A 105 -20.68 -6.73 -9.33
C ASP A 105 -21.77 -6.61 -10.39
N ASP A 106 -22.97 -7.12 -10.10
CA ASP A 106 -24.13 -7.05 -10.99
C ASP A 106 -24.64 -5.61 -11.17
N SER A 107 -24.05 -4.62 -10.48
CA SER A 107 -24.34 -3.19 -10.66
C SER A 107 -24.19 -2.70 -12.10
N SER A 108 -23.31 -3.32 -12.90
CA SER A 108 -23.19 -3.04 -14.35
C SER A 108 -24.48 -3.34 -15.15
N LYS A 109 -25.40 -4.18 -14.64
CA LYS A 109 -26.70 -4.41 -15.29
C LYS A 109 -27.69 -3.27 -15.05
N LYS A 110 -27.59 -2.54 -13.94
CA LYS A 110 -28.55 -1.47 -13.61
C LYS A 110 -28.44 -0.27 -14.55
N ASP A 111 -27.23 0.06 -14.98
CA ASP A 111 -26.97 1.22 -15.86
C ASP A 111 -27.33 0.97 -17.33
N LYS A 112 -27.62 -0.29 -17.71
CA LYS A 112 -28.11 -0.66 -19.05
C LYS A 112 -29.63 -0.83 -19.13
N LEU A 113 -30.33 -0.64 -18.01
CA LEU A 113 -31.79 -0.78 -17.88
C LEU A 113 -32.49 0.57 -17.62
N LEU A 114 -31.73 1.68 -17.65
CA LEU A 114 -32.21 3.07 -17.64
C LEU A 114 -31.77 3.76 -18.93
#